data_AF-X1R0E1-F1
#
_entry.id   AF-X1R0E1-F1
#
_cell.length_a   1.000
_cell.length_b   1.000
_cell.length_c   1.000
_cell.angle_alpha   90.00
_cell.angle_beta   90.00
_cell.angle_gamma   90.00
#
_symmetry.space_group_name_H-M   'P 1'
#
loop_
_entity.id
_entity.type
_entity.pdbx_description
1 polymer ?
#
loop_
_entity_poly.entity_id
_entity_poly.type
_entity_poly.pdbx_seq_one_letter_code
_entity_poly.pdbx_strand_id
1 'polypeptide(L)'
;IAGAAITEAAPQLYGLALTNFGCGPNSFMLRMVEDIMGGKPLGELEIDEHAAEAGIVTRLEAFVDTIKGFAHSATELKVSAGDIYRGVPMVIKSSKTFLLVNMSAHVDLIGAAMEAYGIRALVLPEPNERDLLYANQVTSGVECLPYRVTLGSFLRFYHDNGNDMKKFEAFMAGAYGPCRLGHYAGEQIRIFKNLGIDLPMRTSVSNNAYQDMDLGSPFRRLAFMNLTWNGCIAAD
;
A
#
# COMPACT_ATOMS: atom_id res chain seq x y z
N ILE A 1 9.14 8.41 -9.85
CA ILE A 1 9.28 9.24 -8.64
C ILE A 1 10.18 10.46 -8.89
N ALA A 2 11.50 10.32 -9.04
CA ALA A 2 12.39 11.46 -9.26
C ALA A 2 12.00 12.31 -10.48
N GLY A 3 11.66 11.66 -11.61
CA GLY A 3 11.15 12.36 -12.78
C GLY A 3 9.86 13.15 -12.50
N ALA A 4 8.94 12.61 -11.70
CA ALA A 4 7.71 13.31 -11.33
C ALA A 4 8.01 14.55 -10.46
N ALA A 5 8.94 14.45 -9.51
CA ALA A 5 9.34 15.58 -8.67
C ALA A 5 10.01 16.71 -9.48
N ILE A 6 10.85 16.34 -10.46
CA ILE A 6 11.46 17.31 -11.41
C ILE A 6 10.36 17.97 -12.26
N THR A 7 9.42 17.17 -12.76
CA THR A 7 8.32 17.66 -13.59
C THR A 7 7.39 18.58 -12.83
N GLU A 8 7.00 18.24 -11.59
CA GLU A 8 6.16 19.10 -10.74
C GLU A 8 6.82 20.46 -10.52
N ALA A 9 8.10 20.46 -10.14
CA ALA A 9 8.86 21.68 -9.83
C ALA A 9 9.07 22.64 -11.02
N ALA A 10 8.95 22.16 -12.26
CA ALA A 10 9.22 22.94 -13.48
C ALA A 10 7.91 23.27 -14.24
N PRO A 11 7.38 24.50 -14.19
CA PRO A 11 6.05 24.86 -14.72
C PRO A 11 5.77 24.44 -16.18
N GLN A 12 6.82 24.40 -17.00
CA GLN A 12 6.77 24.07 -18.42
C GLN A 12 6.81 22.55 -18.74
N LEU A 13 7.03 21.70 -17.74
CA LEU A 13 7.13 20.25 -17.93
C LEU A 13 5.83 19.55 -17.53
N TYR A 14 5.38 18.57 -18.33
CA TYR A 14 4.21 17.74 -18.05
C TYR A 14 4.61 16.26 -18.11
N GLY A 15 3.93 15.42 -17.32
CA GLY A 15 4.29 14.00 -17.20
C GLY A 15 3.58 13.15 -18.25
N LEU A 16 4.29 12.20 -18.85
CA LEU A 16 3.70 11.12 -19.63
C LEU A 16 4.28 9.78 -19.12
N ALA A 17 3.45 8.98 -18.47
CA ALA A 17 3.80 7.64 -18.02
C ALA A 17 3.59 6.64 -19.16
N LEU A 18 4.68 6.02 -19.62
CA LEU A 18 4.62 4.90 -20.56
C LEU A 18 4.53 3.60 -19.76
N THR A 19 3.48 2.83 -20.00
CA THR A 19 3.16 1.60 -19.25
C THR A 19 3.01 0.43 -20.21
N ASN A 20 3.01 -0.79 -19.69
CA ASN A 20 2.74 -2.00 -20.45
C ASN A 20 1.65 -2.80 -19.75
N PHE A 21 0.85 -3.53 -20.53
CA PHE A 21 -0.18 -4.39 -19.98
C PHE A 21 0.44 -5.41 -19.01
N GLY A 22 -0.23 -5.61 -17.87
CA GLY A 22 0.21 -6.55 -16.85
C GLY A 22 1.45 -6.13 -16.05
N CYS A 23 1.95 -4.90 -16.21
CA CYS A 23 3.11 -4.44 -15.42
C CYS A 23 2.78 -4.37 -13.93
N GLY A 24 3.35 -5.31 -13.17
CA GLY A 24 3.09 -5.51 -11.76
C GLY A 24 3.15 -4.23 -10.90
N PRO A 25 4.36 -3.68 -10.72
CA PRO A 25 4.61 -2.58 -9.80
C PRO A 25 3.92 -1.28 -10.21
N ASN A 26 3.55 -1.10 -11.49
CA ASN A 26 2.88 0.11 -11.97
C ASN A 26 1.57 0.39 -11.23
N SER A 27 0.84 -0.66 -10.82
CA SER A 27 -0.40 -0.54 -10.03
C SER A 27 -0.28 0.29 -8.74
N PHE A 28 0.94 0.41 -8.19
CA PHE A 28 1.22 1.23 -7.01
C PHE A 28 2.10 2.45 -7.35
N MET A 29 3.07 2.28 -8.26
CA MET A 29 3.99 3.34 -8.63
C MET A 29 3.31 4.51 -9.34
N LEU A 30 2.31 4.25 -10.19
CA LEU A 30 1.59 5.31 -10.91
C LEU A 30 0.79 6.18 -9.94
N ARG A 31 0.16 5.60 -8.92
CA ARG A 31 -0.56 6.35 -7.87
C ARG A 31 0.37 7.29 -7.11
N MET A 32 1.60 6.85 -6.82
CA MET A 32 2.62 7.72 -6.23
C MET A 32 3.05 8.85 -7.18
N VAL A 33 3.16 8.58 -8.49
CA VAL A 33 3.49 9.60 -9.49
C VAL A 33 2.36 10.61 -9.62
N GLU A 34 1.10 10.17 -9.62
CA GLU A 34 -0.09 11.04 -9.58
C GLU A 34 -0.09 11.94 -8.34
N ASP A 35 0.13 11.37 -7.15
CA ASP A 35 0.18 12.14 -5.90
C ASP A 35 1.30 13.21 -5.93
N ILE A 36 2.46 12.90 -6.54
CA ILE A 36 3.55 13.86 -6.73
C ILE A 36 3.16 14.96 -7.72
N MET A 37 2.56 14.59 -8.86
CA MET A 37 2.16 15.53 -9.90
C MET A 37 1.03 16.45 -9.42
N GLY A 38 0.23 16.02 -8.45
CA GLY A 38 -0.82 16.81 -7.83
C GLY A 38 -1.85 17.28 -8.86
N GLY A 39 -2.05 18.59 -8.96
CA GLY A 39 -2.94 19.17 -9.97
C GLY A 39 -2.39 19.20 -11.39
N LYS A 40 -1.11 18.88 -11.60
CA LYS A 40 -0.46 19.03 -12.90
C LYS A 40 -0.79 17.86 -13.84
N PRO A 41 -1.11 18.11 -15.12
CA PRO A 41 -1.43 17.06 -16.08
C PRO A 41 -0.36 15.96 -16.15
N LEU A 42 -0.82 14.72 -15.98
CA LEU A 42 -0.07 13.49 -16.14
C LEU A 42 -0.85 12.59 -17.11
N GLY A 43 -0.27 12.33 -18.28
CA GLY A 43 -0.81 11.37 -19.24
C GLY A 43 -0.32 9.96 -18.91
N GLU A 44 -1.13 8.95 -19.22
CA GLU A 44 -0.73 7.54 -19.20
C GLU A 44 -0.96 6.93 -20.58
N LEU A 45 0.07 6.26 -21.11
CA LEU A 45 0.02 5.56 -22.38
C LEU A 45 0.51 4.13 -22.20
N GLU A 46 -0.45 3.20 -22.23
CA GLU A 46 -0.17 1.77 -22.24
C GLU A 46 0.22 1.31 -23.65
N ILE A 47 1.38 0.65 -23.74
CA ILE A 47 1.91 0.04 -24.95
C ILE A 47 1.64 -1.46 -24.87
N ASP A 48 0.87 -1.97 -25.82
CA ASP A 48 0.64 -3.39 -26.06
C ASP A 48 1.27 -3.78 -27.41
N GLU A 49 1.68 -5.04 -27.56
CA GLU A 49 2.36 -5.58 -28.75
C GLU A 49 1.56 -5.36 -30.05
N HIS A 50 0.24 -5.18 -29.93
CA HIS A 50 -0.70 -4.94 -31.03
C HIS A 50 -1.20 -3.48 -31.13
N ALA A 51 -0.53 -2.52 -30.48
CA ALA A 51 -0.98 -1.13 -30.50
C ALA A 51 -0.95 -0.55 -31.93
N ALA A 52 -2.14 -0.30 -32.49
CA ALA A 52 -2.27 0.38 -33.78
C ALA A 52 -1.81 1.85 -33.64
N GLU A 53 -0.90 2.28 -34.52
CA GLU A 53 -0.27 3.62 -34.56
C GLU A 53 -1.27 4.77 -34.36
N ALA A 54 -2.44 4.69 -35.01
CA ALA A 54 -3.50 5.70 -34.90
C ALA A 54 -4.04 5.87 -33.47
N GLY A 55 -4.07 4.81 -32.66
CA GLY A 55 -4.53 4.87 -31.27
C GLY A 55 -3.56 5.63 -30.35
N ILE A 56 -2.26 5.59 -30.66
CA ILE A 56 -1.23 6.33 -29.91
C ILE A 56 -1.32 7.83 -30.24
N VAL A 57 -1.39 8.17 -31.52
CA VAL A 57 -1.46 9.57 -31.98
C VAL A 57 -2.64 10.30 -31.33
N THR A 58 -3.84 9.74 -31.41
CA THR A 58 -5.05 10.36 -30.84
C THR A 58 -4.96 10.57 -29.33
N ARG A 59 -4.36 9.62 -28.59
CA ARG A 59 -4.16 9.76 -27.13
C ARG A 59 -3.17 10.88 -26.80
N LEU A 60 -2.10 11.02 -27.58
CA LEU A 60 -1.14 12.10 -27.43
C LEU A 60 -1.74 13.47 -27.78
N GLU A 61 -2.54 13.55 -28.85
CA GLU A 61 -3.26 14.78 -29.22
C GLU A 61 -4.21 15.22 -28.10
N ALA A 62 -5.02 14.30 -27.57
CA ALA A 62 -5.92 14.58 -26.45
C ALA A 62 -5.16 15.02 -25.18
N PHE A 63 -3.99 14.44 -24.92
CA PHE A 63 -3.15 14.85 -23.80
C PHE A 63 -2.58 16.26 -24.00
N VAL A 64 -2.13 16.60 -25.21
CA VAL A 64 -1.66 17.97 -25.55
C VAL A 64 -2.79 18.99 -25.36
N ASP A 65 -4.01 18.65 -25.75
CA ASP A 65 -5.15 19.55 -25.54
C ASP A 65 -5.51 19.73 -24.05
N THR A 66 -5.33 18.68 -23.23
CA THR A 66 -5.44 18.77 -21.77
C THR A 66 -4.39 19.74 -21.20
N ILE A 67 -3.14 19.66 -21.67
CA ILE A 67 -2.06 20.57 -21.27
C ILE A 67 -2.41 22.02 -21.63
N LYS A 68 -2.87 22.27 -22.86
CA LYS A 68 -3.30 23.61 -23.29
C LYS A 68 -4.43 24.11 -22.41
N GLY A 69 -5.46 23.30 -22.16
CA GLY A 69 -6.59 23.68 -21.30
C GLY A 69 -6.16 24.02 -19.87
N PHE A 70 -5.26 23.23 -19.29
CA PHE A 70 -4.68 23.49 -17.98
C PHE A 70 -3.94 24.83 -17.94
N ALA A 71 -3.09 25.11 -18.94
CA ALA A 71 -2.32 26.37 -19.01
C ALA A 71 -3.21 27.64 -19.03
N HIS A 72 -4.43 27.54 -19.54
CA HIS A 72 -5.38 28.67 -19.56
C HIS A 72 -6.22 28.83 -18.29
N SER A 73 -6.23 27.83 -17.40
CA SER A 73 -7.13 27.76 -16.24
C SER A 73 -6.41 27.67 -14.89
N ALA A 74 -5.08 27.53 -14.89
CA ALA A 74 -4.34 26.98 -13.77
C ALA A 74 -4.52 27.74 -12.44
N THR A 75 -5.18 27.06 -11.50
CA THR A 75 -4.93 27.21 -10.06
C THR A 75 -4.06 26.01 -9.66
N GLU A 76 -2.81 26.25 -9.26
CA GLU A 76 -1.92 25.17 -8.84
C GLU A 76 -2.38 24.58 -7.50
N LEU A 77 -2.90 23.35 -7.51
CA LEU A 77 -3.05 22.55 -6.29
C LEU A 77 -1.69 21.96 -5.93
N LYS A 78 -0.96 22.66 -5.05
CA LYS A 78 0.28 22.14 -4.48
C LYS A 78 -0.04 21.07 -3.42
N VAL A 79 0.49 19.88 -3.62
CA VAL A 79 0.39 18.77 -2.66
C VAL A 79 1.56 18.88 -1.69
N SER A 80 1.31 18.68 -0.39
CA SER A 80 2.39 18.76 0.59
C SER A 80 3.26 17.49 0.54
N ALA A 81 4.56 17.63 0.82
CA ALA A 81 5.47 16.47 0.87
C ALA A 81 5.02 15.40 1.89
N GLY A 82 4.33 15.82 2.96
CA GLY A 82 3.76 14.91 3.97
C GLY A 82 2.56 14.10 3.46
N ASP A 83 1.88 14.55 2.40
CA ASP A 83 0.79 13.80 1.77
C ASP A 83 1.30 12.74 0.78
N ILE A 84 2.49 12.97 0.22
CA ILE A 84 3.16 12.06 -0.73
C ILE A 84 3.97 10.97 0.00
N TYR A 85 4.46 11.26 1.20
CA TYR A 85 5.35 10.35 1.93
C TYR A 85 4.72 8.99 2.24
N ARG A 86 5.44 7.91 1.90
CA ARG A 86 5.00 6.51 2.09
C ARG A 86 5.90 5.72 3.05
N GLY A 87 6.34 6.35 4.13
CA GLY A 87 7.07 5.63 5.17
C GLY A 87 6.12 4.83 6.04
N VAL A 88 6.50 3.57 6.29
CA VAL A 88 5.77 2.69 7.21
C VAL A 88 6.68 2.41 8.40
N PRO A 89 6.26 2.74 9.63
CA PRO A 89 7.08 2.44 10.78
C PRO A 89 7.11 0.94 11.06
N MET A 90 8.26 0.45 11.54
CA MET A 90 8.43 -0.98 11.85
C MET A 90 7.62 -1.40 13.08
N VAL A 91 7.42 -2.70 13.25
CA VAL A 91 6.82 -3.25 14.48
C VAL A 91 7.66 -2.84 15.68
N ILE A 92 6.99 -2.16 16.61
CA ILE A 92 7.54 -1.81 17.92
C ILE A 92 6.57 -2.35 18.95
N LYS A 93 7.11 -2.84 20.08
CA LYS A 93 6.26 -3.23 21.20
C LYS A 93 5.39 -2.05 21.64
N SER A 94 4.10 -2.22 21.48
CA SER A 94 3.08 -1.20 21.75
C SER A 94 2.08 -1.75 22.75
N SER A 95 1.45 -0.87 23.51
CA SER A 95 0.32 -1.25 24.34
C SER A 95 -0.93 -1.55 23.50
N LYS A 96 -0.98 -1.20 22.21
CA LYS A 96 -2.14 -1.42 21.33
C LYS A 96 -2.25 -2.88 20.86
N THR A 97 -3.43 -3.27 20.38
CA THR A 97 -3.67 -4.60 19.81
C THR A 97 -3.40 -4.58 18.32
N PHE A 98 -2.50 -5.44 17.86
CA PHE A 98 -2.16 -5.59 16.45
C PHE A 98 -3.25 -6.36 15.71
N LEU A 99 -3.83 -5.78 14.67
CA LEU A 99 -4.75 -6.44 13.76
C LEU A 99 -3.95 -7.20 12.71
N LEU A 100 -4.10 -8.52 12.69
CA LEU A 100 -3.46 -9.41 11.74
C LEU A 100 -4.47 -9.84 10.69
N VAL A 101 -4.21 -9.54 9.42
CA VAL A 101 -5.06 -10.00 8.31
C VAL A 101 -4.91 -11.49 8.10
N ASN A 102 -6.03 -12.19 7.93
CA ASN A 102 -6.00 -13.61 7.60
C ASN A 102 -5.68 -13.80 6.11
N MET A 103 -4.41 -14.09 5.83
CA MET A 103 -3.92 -14.50 4.51
C MET A 103 -3.81 -16.02 4.37
N SER A 104 -3.72 -16.73 5.50
CA SER A 104 -3.65 -18.18 5.61
C SER A 104 -3.80 -18.58 7.09
N ALA A 105 -4.11 -19.84 7.37
CA ALA A 105 -4.20 -20.38 8.72
C ALA A 105 -2.93 -20.16 9.57
N HIS A 106 -1.76 -19.96 8.96
CA HIS A 106 -0.52 -19.62 9.65
C HIS A 106 -0.58 -18.31 10.46
N VAL A 107 -1.50 -17.41 10.13
CA VAL A 107 -1.67 -16.16 10.87
C VAL A 107 -2.02 -16.39 12.34
N ASP A 108 -2.73 -17.48 12.66
CA ASP A 108 -3.09 -17.83 14.04
C ASP A 108 -1.85 -18.20 14.84
N LEU A 109 -0.91 -18.92 14.22
CA LEU A 109 0.39 -19.27 14.82
C LEU A 109 1.26 -18.02 15.01
N ILE A 110 1.27 -17.12 14.04
CA ILE A 110 1.97 -15.83 14.14
C ILE A 110 1.37 -15.00 15.28
N GLY A 111 0.04 -14.93 15.38
CA GLY A 111 -0.67 -14.24 16.46
C GLY A 111 -0.32 -14.81 17.83
N ALA A 112 -0.37 -16.13 17.98
CA ALA A 112 0.01 -16.80 19.22
C ALA A 112 1.49 -16.57 19.59
N ALA A 113 2.40 -16.59 18.61
CA ALA A 113 3.80 -16.27 18.84
C ALA A 113 3.99 -14.80 19.27
N MET A 114 3.25 -13.86 18.69
CA MET A 114 3.27 -12.45 19.09
C MET A 114 2.81 -12.29 20.53
N GLU A 115 1.73 -12.97 20.94
CA GLU A 115 1.23 -12.96 22.31
C GLU A 115 2.22 -13.56 23.31
N ALA A 116 2.88 -14.67 22.97
CA ALA A 116 3.93 -15.28 23.79
C ALA A 116 5.12 -14.32 24.06
N TYR A 117 5.35 -13.37 23.15
CA TYR A 117 6.39 -12.35 23.28
C TYR A 117 5.85 -11.00 23.80
N GLY A 118 4.59 -10.96 24.24
CA GLY A 118 3.96 -9.81 24.89
C GLY A 118 3.51 -8.72 23.94
N ILE A 119 3.24 -9.04 22.67
CA ILE A 119 2.52 -8.20 21.73
C ILE A 119 1.07 -8.68 21.69
N ARG A 120 0.12 -7.81 21.97
CA ARG A 120 -1.30 -8.15 21.86
C ARG A 120 -1.67 -8.26 20.39
N ALA A 121 -2.21 -9.39 19.96
CA ALA A 121 -2.60 -9.62 18.57
C ALA A 121 -4.09 -10.01 18.49
N LEU A 122 -4.74 -9.61 17.41
CA LEU A 122 -6.09 -10.01 17.04
C LEU A 122 -6.07 -10.42 15.58
N VAL A 123 -6.28 -11.70 15.31
CA VAL A 123 -6.45 -12.22 13.96
C VAL A 123 -7.83 -11.84 13.45
N LEU A 124 -7.88 -11.20 12.28
CA LEU A 124 -9.13 -10.88 11.60
C LEU A 124 -9.76 -12.16 11.03
N PRO A 125 -11.09 -12.28 10.98
CA PRO A 125 -11.72 -13.47 10.43
C PRO A 125 -11.46 -13.59 8.93
N GLU A 126 -11.63 -14.81 8.40
CA GLU A 126 -11.52 -15.10 6.96
C GLU A 126 -12.21 -14.04 6.10
N PRO A 127 -11.55 -13.55 5.03
CA PRO A 127 -12.14 -12.58 4.13
C PRO A 127 -13.39 -13.14 3.43
N ASN A 128 -14.38 -12.28 3.24
CA ASN A 128 -15.59 -12.57 2.49
C ASN A 128 -15.88 -11.46 1.46
N GLU A 129 -17.03 -11.53 0.81
CA GLU A 129 -17.42 -10.60 -0.25
C GLU A 129 -17.47 -9.13 0.22
N ARG A 130 -17.71 -8.87 1.51
CA ARG A 130 -17.71 -7.51 2.07
C ARG A 130 -16.31 -6.88 2.04
N ASP A 131 -15.26 -7.67 2.25
CA ASP A 131 -13.87 -7.20 2.19
C ASP A 131 -13.59 -6.62 0.79
N LEU A 132 -13.95 -7.36 -0.26
CA LEU A 132 -13.82 -6.87 -1.64
C LEU A 132 -14.75 -5.69 -1.93
N LEU A 133 -15.98 -5.71 -1.42
CA LEU A 133 -16.92 -4.60 -1.59
C LEU A 133 -16.33 -3.28 -1.07
N TYR A 134 -15.76 -3.27 0.14
CA TYR A 134 -15.15 -2.07 0.71
C TYR A 134 -13.87 -1.66 -0.03
N ALA A 135 -13.01 -2.62 -0.38
CA ALA A 135 -11.79 -2.30 -1.12
C ALA A 135 -12.09 -1.69 -2.50
N ASN A 136 -13.09 -2.21 -3.22
CA ASN A 136 -13.45 -1.73 -4.57
C ASN A 136 -13.88 -0.26 -4.61
N GLN A 137 -14.32 0.30 -3.49
CA GLN A 137 -14.73 1.70 -3.40
C GLN A 137 -13.52 2.65 -3.38
N VAL A 138 -12.32 2.14 -3.11
CA VAL A 138 -11.12 2.95 -2.87
C VAL A 138 -9.89 2.51 -3.68
N THR A 139 -10.03 1.45 -4.49
CA THR A 139 -8.98 0.93 -5.37
C THR A 139 -9.38 1.08 -6.84
N SER A 140 -8.41 1.17 -7.75
CA SER A 140 -8.69 1.29 -9.19
C SER A 140 -8.97 -0.05 -9.88
N GLY A 141 -8.69 -1.17 -9.20
CA GLY A 141 -8.94 -2.53 -9.70
C GLY A 141 -7.77 -3.15 -10.45
N VAL A 142 -6.69 -2.39 -10.68
CA VAL A 142 -5.44 -2.87 -11.29
C VAL A 142 -4.46 -3.42 -10.26
N GLU A 143 -4.73 -3.19 -8.97
CA GLU A 143 -4.01 -3.77 -7.85
C GLU A 143 -4.29 -5.28 -7.74
N CYS A 144 -3.32 -6.03 -7.24
CA CYS A 144 -3.44 -7.48 -7.10
C CYS A 144 -4.51 -7.87 -6.06
N LEU A 145 -5.20 -8.99 -6.29
CA LEU A 145 -6.27 -9.46 -5.41
C LEU A 145 -5.89 -9.52 -3.91
N PRO A 146 -4.70 -10.01 -3.51
CA PRO A 146 -4.32 -10.05 -2.10
C PRO A 146 -4.26 -8.66 -1.44
N TYR A 147 -3.91 -7.61 -2.19
CA TYR A 147 -3.96 -6.24 -1.69
C TYR A 147 -5.40 -5.81 -1.39
N ARG A 148 -6.31 -6.03 -2.34
CA ARG A 148 -7.73 -5.67 -2.21
C ARG A 148 -8.38 -6.45 -1.06
N VAL A 149 -8.07 -7.74 -0.93
CA VAL A 149 -8.57 -8.58 0.17
C VAL A 149 -8.10 -8.05 1.52
N THR A 150 -6.79 -7.81 1.69
CA THR A 150 -6.21 -7.40 2.98
C THR A 150 -6.60 -5.97 3.39
N LEU A 151 -6.62 -5.03 2.44
CA LEU A 151 -7.20 -3.70 2.65
C LEU A 151 -8.67 -3.81 3.05
N GLY A 152 -9.42 -4.64 2.33
CA GLY A 152 -10.82 -4.94 2.59
C GLY A 152 -11.07 -5.42 4.01
N SER A 153 -10.22 -6.29 4.55
CA SER A 153 -10.34 -6.79 5.92
C SER A 153 -10.13 -5.72 6.98
N PHE A 154 -9.19 -4.79 6.76
CA PHE A 154 -9.06 -3.62 7.65
C PHE A 154 -10.28 -2.71 7.58
N LEU A 155 -10.80 -2.44 6.39
CA LEU A 155 -11.98 -1.59 6.20
C LEU A 155 -13.23 -2.25 6.78
N ARG A 156 -13.41 -3.56 6.59
CA ARG A 156 -14.50 -4.32 7.19
C ARG A 156 -14.42 -4.29 8.70
N PHE A 157 -13.23 -4.51 9.28
CA PHE A 157 -13.02 -4.40 10.71
C PHE A 157 -13.42 -3.02 11.24
N TYR A 158 -13.02 -1.95 10.55
CA TYR A 158 -13.41 -0.57 10.87
C TYR A 158 -14.94 -0.39 10.83
N HIS A 159 -15.61 -0.84 9.77
CA HIS A 159 -17.06 -0.73 9.65
C HIS A 159 -17.83 -1.55 10.69
N ASP A 160 -17.33 -2.72 11.06
CA ASP A 160 -17.97 -3.61 12.05
C ASP A 160 -17.78 -3.11 13.49
N ASN A 161 -16.71 -2.36 13.79
CA ASN A 161 -16.35 -1.93 15.15
C ASN A 161 -16.49 -0.42 15.41
N GLY A 162 -16.83 0.37 14.38
CA GLY A 162 -16.99 1.82 14.47
C GLY A 162 -15.66 2.58 14.52
N ASN A 163 -15.72 3.88 14.83
CA ASN A 163 -14.60 4.80 14.58
C ASN A 163 -13.50 4.79 15.66
N ASP A 164 -13.63 4.03 16.76
CA ASP A 164 -12.61 4.00 17.81
C ASP A 164 -11.50 2.98 17.52
N MET A 165 -10.56 3.40 16.66
CA MET A 165 -9.38 2.63 16.28
C MET A 165 -8.17 2.87 17.18
N LYS A 166 -8.29 3.73 18.20
CA LYS A 166 -7.14 4.18 19.01
C LYS A 166 -6.43 3.06 19.75
N LYS A 167 -7.15 1.99 20.08
CA LYS A 167 -6.62 0.79 20.77
C LYS A 167 -5.96 -0.21 19.83
N PHE A 168 -6.00 0.01 18.52
CA PHE A 168 -5.51 -0.91 17.51
C PHE A 168 -4.33 -0.34 16.70
N GLU A 169 -3.53 -1.24 16.15
CA GLU A 169 -2.57 -0.96 15.08
C GLU A 169 -2.72 -2.04 14.01
N ALA A 170 -2.79 -1.69 12.75
CA ALA A 170 -2.75 -2.66 11.66
C ALA A 170 -1.33 -3.23 11.50
N PHE A 171 -1.23 -4.52 11.21
CA PHE A 171 0.02 -5.14 10.79
C PHE A 171 -0.05 -5.60 9.35
N MET A 172 0.96 -5.23 8.56
CA MET A 172 1.08 -5.70 7.19
C MET A 172 2.54 -6.09 6.91
N ALA A 173 2.75 -7.36 6.54
CA ALA A 173 4.07 -7.84 6.13
C ALA A 173 4.55 -7.13 4.86
N GLY A 174 5.85 -6.87 4.79
CA GLY A 174 6.52 -6.28 3.64
C GLY A 174 7.58 -7.19 3.05
N ALA A 175 7.93 -6.97 1.78
CA ALA A 175 9.04 -7.61 1.12
C ALA A 175 9.68 -6.62 0.14
N TYR A 176 10.99 -6.72 -0.08
CA TYR A 176 11.66 -6.02 -1.16
C TYR A 176 11.75 -6.92 -2.39
N GLY A 177 11.85 -6.29 -3.56
CA GLY A 177 11.95 -6.95 -4.85
C GLY A 177 10.78 -6.57 -5.75
N PRO A 178 10.57 -7.29 -6.87
CA PRO A 178 9.50 -6.98 -7.82
C PRO A 178 8.10 -7.28 -7.27
N CYS A 179 8.00 -7.89 -6.09
CA CYS A 179 6.74 -8.20 -5.45
C CYS A 179 6.00 -6.92 -5.03
N ARG A 180 4.73 -6.83 -5.41
CA ARG A 180 3.86 -5.70 -5.05
C ARG A 180 3.63 -5.56 -3.53
N LEU A 181 3.85 -6.63 -2.76
CA LEU A 181 3.66 -6.69 -1.30
C LEU A 181 4.39 -5.57 -0.56
N GLY A 182 5.59 -5.19 -1.02
CA GLY A 182 6.37 -4.09 -0.42
C GLY A 182 5.68 -2.73 -0.45
N HIS A 183 4.66 -2.55 -1.30
CA HIS A 183 3.90 -1.31 -1.41
C HIS A 183 2.58 -1.31 -0.64
N TYR A 184 2.12 -2.46 -0.14
CA TYR A 184 0.78 -2.58 0.45
C TYR A 184 0.60 -1.65 1.64
N ALA A 185 1.54 -1.70 2.58
CA ALA A 185 1.39 -0.98 3.83
C ALA A 185 1.38 0.55 3.63
N GLY A 186 2.26 1.07 2.78
CA GLY A 186 2.29 2.50 2.47
C GLY A 186 1.01 2.99 1.79
N GLU A 187 0.41 2.15 0.94
CA GLU A 187 -0.81 2.48 0.20
C GLU A 187 -2.07 2.34 1.06
N GLN A 188 -2.12 1.33 1.93
CA GLN A 188 -3.17 1.19 2.93
C GLN A 188 -3.17 2.39 3.90
N ILE A 189 -2.01 2.84 4.38
CA ILE A 189 -1.89 4.07 5.21
C ILE A 189 -2.46 5.28 4.48
N ARG A 190 -2.11 5.45 3.19
CA ARG A 190 -2.63 6.56 2.39
C ARG A 190 -4.16 6.49 2.29
N ILE A 191 -4.72 5.31 2.05
CA ILE A 191 -6.18 5.11 1.98
C ILE A 191 -6.82 5.41 3.34
N PHE A 192 -6.26 4.93 4.45
CA PHE A 192 -6.77 5.25 5.79
C PHE A 192 -6.80 6.75 6.04
N LYS A 193 -5.73 7.46 5.67
CA LYS A 193 -5.67 8.92 5.75
C LYS A 193 -6.76 9.59 4.91
N ASN A 194 -6.94 9.17 3.66
CA ASN A 194 -7.97 9.73 2.76
C ASN A 194 -9.39 9.50 3.29
N LEU A 195 -9.62 8.38 3.99
CA LEU A 195 -10.90 8.05 4.61
C LEU A 195 -11.08 8.66 6.02
N GLY A 196 -10.05 9.33 6.56
CA GLY A 196 -10.08 9.85 7.93
C GLY A 196 -10.05 8.76 9.01
N ILE A 197 -9.53 7.57 8.69
CA ILE A 197 -9.40 6.44 9.62
C ILE A 197 -8.09 6.57 10.41
N ASP A 198 -8.18 6.82 11.71
CA ASP A 198 -7.03 6.88 12.64
C ASP A 198 -6.58 5.48 13.07
N LEU A 199 -6.09 4.69 12.11
CA LEU A 199 -5.53 3.36 12.33
C LEU A 199 -4.04 3.36 11.91
N PRO A 200 -3.09 3.39 12.87
CA PRO A 200 -1.67 3.29 12.55
C PRO A 200 -1.38 1.92 11.95
N MET A 201 -0.42 1.85 11.03
CA MET A 201 0.05 0.58 10.49
C MET A 201 1.53 0.36 10.78
N ARG A 202 1.87 -0.88 11.10
CA ARG A 202 3.23 -1.37 11.33
C ARG A 202 3.59 -2.42 10.30
N THR A 203 4.87 -2.50 9.95
CA THR A 203 5.38 -3.51 9.03
C THR A 203 6.60 -4.23 9.57
N SER A 204 6.91 -5.38 8.98
CA SER A 204 8.17 -6.07 9.12
C SER A 204 8.53 -6.72 7.79
N VAL A 205 9.81 -6.82 7.48
CA VAL A 205 10.29 -7.16 6.13
C VAL A 205 11.08 -8.47 6.12
N SER A 206 10.85 -9.30 5.10
CA SER A 206 11.56 -10.58 4.98
C SER A 206 13.05 -10.43 4.65
N ASN A 207 13.46 -9.29 4.07
CA ASN A 207 14.81 -9.07 3.54
C ASN A 207 15.93 -9.04 4.58
N ASN A 208 15.60 -8.73 5.83
CA ASN A 208 16.53 -8.83 6.96
C ASN A 208 16.13 -9.98 7.90
N ALA A 209 15.34 -10.95 7.41
CA ALA A 209 14.74 -12.01 8.20
C ALA A 209 13.90 -11.48 9.39
N TYR A 210 13.12 -10.42 9.16
CA TYR A 210 12.26 -9.77 10.15
C TYR A 210 12.99 -9.25 11.41
N GLN A 211 14.31 -9.02 11.31
CA GLN A 211 15.12 -8.51 12.42
C GLN A 211 14.83 -7.06 12.79
N ASP A 212 14.06 -6.36 11.97
CA ASP A 212 13.57 -4.99 12.21
C ASP A 212 12.51 -4.89 13.32
N MET A 213 11.90 -6.00 13.75
CA MET A 213 10.93 -5.97 14.84
C MET A 213 11.61 -5.59 16.15
N ASP A 214 11.15 -4.54 16.83
CA ASP A 214 11.65 -4.20 18.16
C ASP A 214 10.97 -5.05 19.25
N LEU A 215 11.57 -6.21 19.51
CA LEU A 215 11.18 -7.15 20.56
C LEU A 215 12.13 -7.08 21.77
N GLY A 216 12.86 -5.98 21.96
CA GLY A 216 13.80 -5.80 23.05
C GLY A 216 15.24 -6.21 22.71
N SER A 217 15.58 -7.50 22.82
CA SER A 217 16.97 -7.97 22.61
C SER A 217 17.14 -8.78 21.32
N PRO A 218 18.34 -8.77 20.69
CA PRO A 218 18.62 -9.60 19.52
C PRO A 218 18.34 -11.09 19.74
N PHE A 219 18.68 -11.62 20.92
CA PHE A 219 18.39 -13.01 21.29
C PHE A 219 16.88 -13.29 21.32
N ARG A 220 16.10 -12.36 21.90
CA ARG A 220 14.64 -12.48 21.97
C ARG A 220 14.01 -12.42 20.59
N ARG A 221 14.53 -11.58 19.68
CA ARG A 221 14.09 -11.54 18.26
C ARG A 221 14.37 -12.86 17.55
N LEU A 222 15.56 -13.42 17.71
CA LEU A 222 15.92 -14.70 17.11
C LEU A 222 15.04 -15.84 17.66
N ALA A 223 14.79 -15.85 18.97
CA ALA A 223 13.93 -16.85 19.59
C ALA A 223 12.47 -16.74 19.11
N PHE A 224 11.95 -15.51 18.93
CA PHE A 224 10.63 -15.27 18.34
C PHE A 224 10.54 -15.78 16.90
N MET A 225 11.54 -15.47 16.08
CA MET A 225 11.62 -15.95 14.70
C MET A 225 11.69 -17.47 14.61
N ASN A 226 12.54 -18.11 15.42
CA ASN A 226 12.62 -19.57 15.47
C ASN A 226 11.31 -20.20 15.93
N LEU A 227 10.65 -19.65 16.94
CA LEU A 227 9.35 -20.14 17.41
C LEU A 227 8.30 -20.05 16.30
N THR A 228 8.21 -18.89 15.65
CA THR A 228 7.24 -18.63 14.59
C THR A 228 7.49 -19.55 13.40
N TRP A 229 8.74 -19.67 12.94
CA TRP A 229 9.13 -20.54 11.83
C TRP A 229 8.84 -22.01 12.12
N ASN A 230 9.27 -22.52 13.27
CA ASN A 230 9.02 -23.92 13.64
C ASN A 230 7.54 -24.21 13.80
N GLY A 231 6.77 -23.24 14.32
CA GLY A 231 5.32 -23.33 14.40
C GLY A 231 4.69 -23.49 13.02
N CYS A 232 5.05 -22.63 12.06
CA CYS A 232 4.53 -22.72 10.70
C CYS A 232 4.90 -24.04 10.01
N ILE A 233 6.18 -24.45 10.08
CA ILE A 233 6.63 -25.71 9.46
C ILE A 233 5.97 -26.95 10.08
N ALA A 234 5.60 -26.90 11.37
CA ALA A 234 4.89 -28.02 12.00
C ALA A 234 3.40 -28.11 11.60
N ALA A 235 2.84 -27.06 11.00
CA ALA A 235 1.45 -27.01 10.57
C ALA A 235 1.25 -27.34 9.07
N ASP A 236 2.31 -27.23 8.27
CA ASP A 236 2.39 -27.69 6.87
C ASP A 236 2.51 -29.23 6.77
#